data_AF-A0AAW1XC90-F1
#
_entry.id   AF-A0AAW1XC90-F1
#
_cell.length_a   1.000
_cell.length_b   1.000
_cell.length_c   1.000
_cell.angle_alpha   90.00
_cell.angle_beta   90.00
_cell.angle_gamma   90.00
#
_symmetry.space_group_name_H-M   'P 1'
#
loop_
_entity.id
_entity.type
_entity.pdbx_description
1 polymer ?
#
loop_
_entity_poly.entity_id
_entity_poly.type
_entity_poly.pdbx_seq_one_letter_code
_entity_poly.pdbx_strand_id
1 'polypeptide(L)'
;MPSEADLAPITAYRYHSLCAYNGDDDMFSSDLTDDQLRLRLGHMANTPCQVIYSMADEYVPDYVDKKALVQRLCKAMGDAEKVEIEYGNHSLSNRVHEAVHAIIDFVKRAAPKGWDDPWN
;
A
#
# COMPACT_ATOMS: atom_id res chain seq x y z
N MET A 1 -11.65 14.41 -5.12
CA MET A 1 -10.48 14.90 -5.86
C MET A 1 -10.91 16.08 -6.70
N PRO A 2 -10.13 17.16 -6.82
CA PRO A 2 -10.32 18.12 -7.89
C PRO A 2 -10.34 17.37 -9.23
N SER A 3 -11.15 17.82 -10.18
CA SER A 3 -11.19 17.19 -11.52
C SER A 3 -9.84 17.21 -12.23
N GLU A 4 -8.93 18.10 -11.81
CA GLU A 4 -7.55 18.14 -12.30
C GLU A 4 -6.70 16.94 -11.81
N ALA A 5 -7.08 16.30 -10.71
CA ALA A 5 -6.37 15.16 -10.12
C ALA A 5 -7.01 13.81 -10.49
N ASP A 6 -8.34 13.73 -10.55
CA ASP A 6 -9.07 12.52 -10.95
C ASP A 6 -10.48 12.88 -11.47
N LEU A 7 -10.94 12.20 -12.52
CA LEU A 7 -12.28 12.35 -13.09
C LEU A 7 -13.34 11.47 -12.39
N ALA A 8 -12.95 10.67 -11.40
CA ALA A 8 -13.85 9.84 -10.64
C ALA A 8 -14.93 10.69 -9.92
N PRO A 9 -16.23 10.34 -10.05
CA PRO A 9 -17.29 11.07 -9.37
C PRO A 9 -17.15 10.95 -7.85
N ILE A 10 -17.44 12.03 -7.12
CA ILE A 10 -17.26 12.09 -5.67
C ILE A 10 -18.45 12.72 -4.97
N THR A 11 -18.89 12.11 -3.87
CA THR A 11 -19.92 12.69 -2.99
C THR A 11 -19.30 13.73 -2.06
N ALA A 12 -20.11 14.64 -1.53
CA ALA A 12 -19.65 15.61 -0.52
C ALA A 12 -18.99 14.92 0.69
N TYR A 13 -19.55 13.79 1.13
CA TYR A 13 -18.97 12.99 2.22
C TYR A 13 -17.57 12.48 1.89
N ARG A 14 -17.40 11.82 0.73
CA ARG A 14 -16.10 11.26 0.34
C ARG A 14 -15.06 12.36 0.10
N TYR A 15 -15.48 13.51 -0.42
CA TYR A 15 -14.59 14.67 -0.54
C TYR A 15 -14.10 15.14 0.83
N HIS A 16 -15.00 15.29 1.81
CA HIS A 16 -14.62 15.64 3.18
C HIS A 16 -13.68 14.60 3.79
N SER A 17 -13.98 13.31 3.63
CA SER A 17 -13.15 12.21 4.12
C SER A 17 -11.72 12.25 3.56
N LEU A 18 -11.53 12.56 2.27
CA LEU A 18 -10.20 12.67 1.66
C LEU A 18 -9.41 13.90 2.13
N CYS A 19 -10.10 15.01 2.42
CA CYS A 19 -9.44 16.28 2.78
C CYS A 19 -9.21 16.43 4.29
N ALA A 20 -9.93 15.71 5.12
CA ALA A 20 -9.83 15.81 6.57
C ALA A 20 -8.64 14.98 7.08
N TYR A 21 -7.86 15.57 8.00
CA TYR A 21 -6.92 14.81 8.80
C TYR A 21 -7.67 13.78 9.64
N ASN A 22 -7.20 12.53 9.65
CA ASN A 22 -7.93 11.39 10.22
C ASN A 22 -9.32 11.14 9.60
N GLY A 23 -9.56 11.56 8.36
CA GLY A 23 -10.74 11.11 7.62
C GLY A 23 -10.72 9.59 7.38
N ASP A 24 -11.85 9.02 6.97
CA ASP A 24 -11.99 7.57 6.79
C ASP A 24 -11.07 7.03 5.67
N ASP A 25 -10.73 7.87 4.68
CA ASP A 25 -9.83 7.51 3.59
C ASP A 25 -8.34 7.79 3.93
N ASP A 26 -8.03 8.42 5.08
CA ASP A 26 -6.68 8.75 5.54
C ASP A 26 -6.01 7.55 6.21
N MET A 27 -5.58 6.59 5.38
CA MET A 27 -5.07 5.28 5.85
C MET A 27 -3.55 5.14 5.77
N PHE A 28 -2.89 5.93 4.91
CA PHE A 28 -1.48 5.72 4.52
C PHE A 28 -0.61 6.98 4.66
N SER A 29 -1.11 8.03 5.30
CA SER A 29 -0.38 9.28 5.41
C SER A 29 0.86 9.16 6.28
N SER A 30 1.93 9.83 5.84
CA SER A 30 3.26 9.75 6.46
C SER A 30 3.35 10.38 7.86
N ASP A 31 2.42 11.26 8.19
CA ASP A 31 2.33 12.00 9.45
C ASP A 31 1.43 11.33 10.51
N LEU A 32 0.72 10.25 10.15
CA LEU A 32 0.04 9.41 11.14
C LEU A 32 1.08 8.81 12.09
N THR A 33 0.77 8.76 13.38
CA THR A 33 1.61 8.08 14.39
C THR A 33 1.55 6.56 14.25
N ASP A 34 2.51 5.84 14.83
CA ASP A 34 2.52 4.38 14.81
C ASP A 34 1.25 3.76 15.43
N ASP A 35 0.68 4.39 16.46
CA ASP A 35 -0.58 3.96 17.07
C ASP A 35 -1.79 4.22 16.17
N GLN A 36 -1.81 5.35 15.44
CA GLN A 36 -2.86 5.63 14.45
C GLN A 36 -2.80 4.65 13.27
N LEU A 37 -1.59 4.30 12.81
CA LEU A 37 -1.39 3.29 11.77
C LEU A 37 -1.83 1.90 12.27
N ARG A 38 -1.46 1.52 13.50
CA ARG A 38 -1.87 0.25 14.10
C ARG A 38 -3.38 0.14 14.29
N LEU A 39 -4.05 1.23 14.70
CA LEU A 39 -5.51 1.26 14.82
C LEU A 39 -6.19 1.01 13.47
N ARG A 40 -5.62 1.57 12.40
CA ARG A 40 -6.16 1.47 11.04
C ARG A 40 -5.85 0.14 10.36
N LEU A 41 -4.61 -0.33 10.46
CA LEU A 41 -4.07 -1.41 9.62
C LEU A 41 -3.77 -2.68 10.42
N GLY A 42 -3.81 -2.63 11.75
CA GLY A 42 -3.43 -3.76 12.62
C GLY A 42 -4.32 -4.99 12.48
N HIS A 43 -5.53 -4.84 11.95
CA HIS A 43 -6.40 -5.97 11.63
C HIS A 43 -5.81 -6.91 10.57
N MET A 44 -4.85 -6.42 9.76
CA MET A 44 -4.16 -7.22 8.74
C MET A 44 -3.14 -8.21 9.33
N ALA A 45 -2.74 -8.06 10.59
CA ALA A 45 -1.67 -8.88 11.20
C ALA A 45 -1.96 -10.39 11.25
N ASN A 46 -3.23 -10.79 11.07
CA ASN A 46 -3.64 -12.20 11.03
C ASN A 46 -3.71 -12.78 9.61
N THR A 47 -3.39 -11.99 8.59
CA THR A 47 -3.46 -12.36 7.19
C THR A 47 -2.09 -12.15 6.56
N PRO A 48 -1.52 -13.13 5.83
CA PRO A 48 -0.30 -12.87 5.06
C PRO A 48 -0.48 -11.63 4.18
N CYS A 49 0.38 -10.63 4.39
CA CYS A 49 0.27 -9.33 3.74
C CYS A 49 1.61 -8.95 3.11
N GLN A 50 1.56 -8.31 1.94
CA GLN A 50 2.72 -7.74 1.25
C GLN A 50 2.39 -6.28 0.87
N VAL A 51 3.32 -5.38 1.12
CA VAL A 51 3.28 -3.98 0.67
C VAL A 51 4.28 -3.82 -0.46
N ILE A 52 3.78 -3.57 -1.67
CA ILE A 52 4.59 -3.27 -2.85
C ILE A 52 4.50 -1.76 -3.08
N TYR A 53 5.64 -1.06 -3.00
CA TYR A 53 5.68 0.39 -3.04
C TYR A 53 6.51 0.90 -4.23
N SER A 54 5.93 1.85 -4.97
CA SER A 54 6.54 2.54 -6.10
C SER A 54 7.49 3.64 -5.63
N MET A 55 8.80 3.44 -5.77
CA MET A 55 9.77 4.40 -5.22
C MET A 55 9.84 5.72 -6.01
N ALA A 56 9.41 5.74 -7.27
CA ALA A 56 9.29 6.93 -8.10
C ALA A 56 7.83 7.36 -8.33
N ASP A 57 6.92 7.02 -7.40
CA ASP A 57 5.53 7.50 -7.44
C ASP A 57 5.48 9.03 -7.46
N GLU A 58 4.85 9.56 -8.51
CA GLU A 58 4.71 10.98 -8.83
C GLU A 58 3.65 11.71 -7.99
N TYR A 59 2.77 10.99 -7.29
CA TYR A 59 1.75 11.58 -6.41
C TYR A 59 2.20 11.65 -4.95
N VAL A 60 3.28 10.94 -4.60
CA VAL A 60 3.87 11.01 -3.26
C VAL A 60 4.79 12.22 -3.18
N PRO A 61 4.53 13.20 -2.30
CA PRO A 61 5.36 14.40 -2.22
C PRO A 61 6.84 14.12 -1.92
N ASP A 62 7.73 14.91 -2.50
CA ASP A 62 9.19 14.73 -2.37
C ASP A 62 9.71 14.80 -0.92
N TYR A 63 8.98 15.47 -0.01
CA TYR A 63 9.35 15.56 1.39
C TYR A 63 9.09 14.25 2.17
N VAL A 64 8.32 13.32 1.62
CA VAL A 64 7.98 12.07 2.29
C VAL A 64 9.15 11.10 2.18
N ASP A 65 9.67 10.64 3.33
CA ASP A 65 10.59 9.51 3.37
C ASP A 65 9.82 8.21 3.07
N LYS A 66 9.81 7.84 1.78
CA LYS A 66 9.12 6.64 1.27
C LYS A 66 9.62 5.37 1.98
N LYS A 67 10.92 5.25 2.27
CA LYS A 67 11.47 4.04 2.93
C LYS A 67 11.01 3.94 4.37
N ALA A 68 11.05 5.05 5.11
CA ALA A 68 10.53 5.09 6.47
C ALA A 68 9.03 4.82 6.51
N LEU A 69 8.25 5.40 5.59
CA LEU A 69 6.81 5.18 5.48
C LEU A 69 6.49 3.70 5.27
N VAL A 70 7.08 3.06 4.26
CA VAL A 70 6.81 1.64 3.96
C VAL A 70 7.18 0.75 5.15
N GLN A 71 8.31 1.02 5.81
CA GLN A 71 8.70 0.28 7.01
C GLN A 71 7.64 0.37 8.12
N ARG A 72 7.07 1.56 8.34
CA ARG A 72 6.05 1.79 9.36
C ARG A 72 4.72 1.13 8.99
N LEU A 73 4.33 1.18 7.72
CA LEU A 73 3.13 0.48 7.21
C LEU A 73 3.26 -1.04 7.40
N CYS A 74 4.38 -1.64 6.99
CA CYS A 74 4.64 -3.08 7.17
C CYS A 74 4.55 -3.48 8.64
N LYS A 75 5.17 -2.70 9.54
CA LYS A 75 5.11 -2.95 10.98
C LYS A 75 3.68 -2.85 11.53
N ALA A 76 2.92 -1.83 11.11
CA ALA A 76 1.53 -1.67 11.53
C ALA A 76 0.63 -2.82 11.05
N MET A 77 0.95 -3.45 9.93
CA MET A 77 0.26 -4.60 9.35
C MET A 77 0.74 -5.97 9.90
N GLY A 78 1.50 -6.00 11.00
CA GLY A 78 2.00 -7.25 11.58
C GLY A 78 3.22 -7.81 10.84
N ASP A 79 4.20 -6.96 10.56
CA ASP A 79 5.42 -7.29 9.83
C ASP A 79 5.17 -7.82 8.41
N ALA A 80 4.24 -7.16 7.69
CA ALA A 80 3.94 -7.47 6.29
C ALA A 80 5.21 -7.45 5.42
N GLU A 81 5.27 -8.33 4.44
CA GLU A 81 6.41 -8.43 3.52
C GLU A 81 6.55 -7.13 2.72
N LYS A 82 7.77 -6.59 2.65
CA LYS A 82 8.06 -5.33 1.97
C LYS A 82 8.70 -5.56 0.61
N VAL A 83 8.17 -4.92 -0.42
CA VAL A 83 8.78 -4.84 -1.75
C VAL A 83 8.88 -3.38 -2.18
N GLU A 84 10.09 -2.93 -2.46
CA GLU A 84 10.38 -1.59 -2.96
C GLU A 84 10.71 -1.70 -4.46
N ILE A 85 9.86 -1.18 -5.33
CA ILE A 85 10.11 -1.18 -6.78
C ILE A 85 10.81 0.12 -7.17
N GLU A 86 12.10 0.00 -7.45
CA GLU A 86 12.93 1.13 -7.84
C GLU A 86 12.48 1.71 -9.19
N TYR A 87 12.34 3.03 -9.25
CA TYR A 87 11.86 3.76 -10.43
C TYR A 87 10.42 3.42 -10.90
N GLY A 88 9.64 2.68 -10.11
CA GLY A 88 8.22 2.45 -10.40
C GLY A 88 7.40 3.73 -10.29
N ASN A 89 6.58 4.03 -11.30
CA ASN A 89 5.57 5.10 -11.23
C ASN A 89 4.35 4.66 -10.41
N HIS A 90 3.41 5.56 -10.17
CA HIS A 90 2.22 5.30 -9.34
C HIS A 90 1.45 4.03 -9.75
N SER A 91 1.30 3.83 -11.06
CA SER A 91 0.55 2.68 -11.61
C SER A 91 1.40 1.42 -11.80
N LEU A 92 2.70 1.48 -11.52
CA LEU A 92 3.70 0.45 -11.87
C LEU A 92 3.68 0.05 -13.35
N SER A 93 3.07 0.87 -14.22
CA SER A 93 2.92 0.58 -15.65
C SER A 93 4.26 0.51 -16.38
N ASN A 94 5.30 1.15 -15.83
CA ASN A 94 6.66 1.05 -16.33
C ASN A 94 7.45 -0.13 -15.73
N ARG A 95 6.94 -0.79 -14.69
CA ARG A 95 7.60 -1.86 -13.91
C ARG A 95 6.73 -3.12 -13.73
N VAL A 96 5.85 -3.40 -14.69
CA VAL A 96 4.86 -4.49 -14.62
C VAL A 96 5.48 -5.85 -14.30
N HIS A 97 6.62 -6.18 -14.93
CA HIS A 97 7.27 -7.47 -14.70
C HIS A 97 7.72 -7.64 -13.25
N GLU A 98 8.35 -6.62 -12.66
CA GLU A 98 8.83 -6.64 -11.28
C GLU A 98 7.65 -6.77 -10.29
N ALA A 99 6.57 -6.03 -10.53
CA ALA A 99 5.36 -6.11 -9.73
C ALA A 99 4.71 -7.50 -9.80
N VAL A 100 4.55 -8.05 -11.01
CA VAL A 100 3.96 -9.38 -11.21
C VAL A 100 4.81 -10.47 -10.56
N HIS A 101 6.13 -10.41 -10.71
CA HIS A 101 7.04 -11.35 -10.07
C HIS A 101 6.92 -11.31 -8.54
N ALA A 102 6.91 -10.13 -7.94
CA ALA A 102 6.75 -9.96 -6.49
C ALA A 102 5.44 -10.58 -5.97
N ILE A 103 4.33 -10.36 -6.69
CA ILE A 103 3.02 -10.91 -6.35
C ILE A 103 3.02 -12.44 -6.46
N ILE A 104 3.50 -12.99 -7.59
CA ILE A 104 3.51 -14.44 -7.81
C ILE A 104 4.37 -15.13 -6.74
N ASP A 105 5.55 -14.58 -6.46
CA ASP A 105 6.48 -15.15 -5.49
C ASP A 105 5.90 -15.13 -4.08
N PHE A 106 5.22 -14.04 -3.70
CA PHE A 106 4.49 -13.94 -2.44
C PHE A 106 3.36 -14.98 -2.33
N VAL A 107 2.49 -15.03 -3.34
CA VAL A 107 1.36 -15.98 -3.38
C VAL A 107 1.87 -17.41 -3.30
N LYS A 108 2.93 -17.77 -4.04
CA LYS A 108 3.52 -19.11 -3.98
C LYS A 108 4.06 -19.48 -2.60
N ARG A 109 4.61 -18.53 -1.85
CA ARG A 109 5.14 -18.79 -0.49
C ARG A 109 4.03 -18.82 0.56
N ALA A 110 3.04 -17.94 0.44
CA ALA A 110 1.96 -17.77 1.41
C ALA A 110 0.78 -18.74 1.19
N ALA A 111 0.63 -19.31 0.00
CA ALA A 111 -0.44 -20.25 -0.31
C ALA A 111 -0.29 -21.57 0.49
N PRO A 112 -1.42 -22.26 0.75
CA PRO A 112 -1.41 -23.59 1.38
C PRO A 112 -0.46 -24.53 0.64
N LYS A 113 0.36 -25.25 1.41
CA LYS A 113 1.23 -26.31 0.89
C LYS A 113 0.53 -27.66 0.98
N GLY A 114 0.61 -28.47 -0.06
CA GLY A 114 0.09 -29.84 -0.07
C GLY A 114 -0.84 -30.12 -1.25
N TRP A 115 -1.88 -30.94 -1.02
CA TRP A 115 -2.82 -31.41 -2.05
C TRP A 115 -3.56 -30.27 -2.77
N ASP A 116 -3.74 -29.14 -2.09
CA ASP A 116 -4.43 -27.96 -2.61
C ASP A 116 -3.47 -26.89 -3.17
N ASP A 117 -2.18 -27.21 -3.39
CA ASP A 117 -1.21 -26.27 -3.99
C ASP A 117 -1.39 -26.24 -5.52
N PRO A 118 -1.90 -25.14 -6.11
CA PRO A 118 -2.08 -25.03 -7.56
C PRO A 118 -0.77 -24.84 -8.33
N TRP A 119 0.37 -24.75 -7.63
CA TRP A 119 1.69 -24.50 -8.20
C TRP A 119 2.60 -25.74 -8.21
N ASN A 120 2.12 -26.89 -7.71
CA ASN A 120 2.78 -28.20 -7.85
C ASN A 120 2.40 -28.91 -9.15
#